data_AF-A0A371NYK7-F1
#
_entry.id   AF-A0A371NYK7-F1
#
_cell.length_a   1.000
_cell.length_b   1.000
_cell.length_c   1.000
_cell.angle_alpha   90.00
_cell.angle_beta   90.00
_cell.angle_gamma   90.00
#
_symmetry.space_group_name_H-M   'P 1'
#
loop_
_entity.id
_entity.type
_entity.pdbx_description
1 polymer ?
#
loop_
_entity_poly.entity_id
_entity_poly.type
_entity_poly.pdbx_seq_one_letter_code
_entity_poly.pdbx_strand_id
1 'polypeptide(L)'
;MIAASAENAPGSRRPTIVRWGDSLTQQGDDARLSALTRAAVLNAGVGGETSTTVAARMGAIPVTAHVSAGSRPGEHLLSFISPADFRPLLQGSGTANSLLAGWLDGVPGVVFPREDVAGDHVFVADDESRTPRAGRAAFIPDVHDAYLSGIGVLWVGRNNFSDMRTVIEDLGAMVARLTTDRFLVLTVLHGEGDHPLSTTGRAITTLNAAISATWTDHVLDVDEELRRVYAVQEEEAWVVPARIRKDAVHLTAEGQSAVSELIAAACRQRGWV
;
A
#
# COMPACT_ATOMS: atom_id res chain seq x y z
N MET A 1 13.82 -14.90 -32.56
CA MET A 1 12.81 -14.06 -33.23
C MET A 1 12.30 -13.05 -32.23
N ILE A 2 12.76 -11.81 -32.38
CA ILE A 2 12.40 -10.67 -31.53
C ILE A 2 11.07 -10.16 -32.07
N ALA A 3 9.99 -10.33 -31.31
CA ALA A 3 8.70 -9.77 -31.67
C ALA A 3 8.78 -8.25 -31.51
N ALA A 4 8.70 -7.55 -32.64
CA ALA A 4 8.67 -6.10 -32.72
C ALA A 4 7.47 -5.54 -31.94
N SER A 5 7.76 -4.52 -31.13
CA SER A 5 6.78 -3.66 -30.48
C SER A 5 5.85 -3.05 -31.53
N ALA A 6 4.55 -3.30 -31.37
CA ALA A 6 3.54 -2.48 -32.02
C ALA A 6 3.55 -1.11 -31.35
N GLU A 7 4.04 -0.09 -32.06
CA GLU A 7 3.80 1.31 -31.72
C GLU A 7 2.30 1.57 -31.74
N ASN A 8 1.71 1.85 -30.58
CA ASN A 8 0.35 2.33 -30.48
C ASN A 8 0.27 3.76 -31.01
N ALA A 9 -0.74 4.02 -31.83
CA ALA A 9 -1.10 5.34 -32.35
C ALA A 9 -1.23 6.40 -31.23
N PRO A 10 -0.96 7.69 -31.49
CA PRO A 10 -1.10 8.75 -30.51
C PRO A 10 -2.60 9.05 -30.30
N GLY A 11 -3.17 8.43 -29.26
CA GLY A 11 -4.56 8.61 -28.83
C GLY A 11 -4.81 7.94 -27.49
N SER A 12 -4.96 8.75 -26.43
CA SER A 12 -5.41 8.39 -25.08
C SER A 12 -4.81 7.09 -24.50
N ARG A 13 -3.64 7.18 -23.87
CA ARG A 13 -3.10 6.09 -23.03
C ARG A 13 -4.16 5.71 -21.98
N ARG A 14 -4.50 4.42 -21.91
CA ARG A 14 -5.40 3.86 -20.88
C ARG A 14 -4.99 4.39 -19.49
N PRO A 15 -5.90 4.97 -18.69
CA PRO A 15 -5.57 5.41 -17.34
C PRO A 15 -5.01 4.25 -16.50
N THR A 16 -4.17 4.57 -15.52
CA THR A 16 -3.65 3.59 -14.56
C THR A 16 -4.15 3.98 -13.17
N ILE A 17 -4.70 3.03 -12.43
CA ILE A 17 -5.04 3.16 -11.01
C ILE A 17 -4.01 2.36 -10.22
N VAL A 18 -3.42 2.98 -9.21
CA VAL A 18 -2.34 2.39 -8.41
C VAL A 18 -2.80 2.33 -6.98
N ARG A 19 -2.88 1.13 -6.41
CA ARG A 19 -3.37 0.91 -5.04
C ARG A 19 -2.18 0.65 -4.12
N TRP A 20 -2.03 1.48 -3.10
CA TRP A 20 -1.02 1.37 -2.06
C TRP A 20 -1.70 1.09 -0.73
N GLY A 21 -1.25 0.06 -0.02
CA GLY A 21 -1.85 -0.27 1.26
C GLY A 21 -1.37 -1.56 1.88
N ASP A 22 -2.13 -2.01 2.88
CA ASP A 22 -1.88 -3.22 3.63
C ASP A 22 -2.64 -4.44 3.06
N SER A 23 -3.04 -5.37 3.93
CA SER A 23 -3.78 -6.59 3.59
C SER A 23 -5.17 -6.32 3.00
N LEU A 24 -5.80 -5.19 3.34
CA LEU A 24 -7.08 -4.78 2.75
C LEU A 24 -6.91 -4.42 1.27
N THR A 25 -5.80 -3.76 0.93
CA THR A 25 -5.45 -3.43 -0.45
C THR A 25 -4.95 -4.65 -1.22
N GLN A 26 -4.12 -5.48 -0.61
CA GLN A 26 -3.59 -6.70 -1.23
C GLN A 26 -4.70 -7.63 -1.73
N GLN A 27 -5.80 -7.74 -0.98
CA GLN A 27 -6.94 -8.59 -1.31
C GLN A 27 -7.96 -7.91 -2.26
N GLY A 28 -7.62 -6.75 -2.81
CA GLY A 28 -8.49 -5.97 -3.67
C GLY A 28 -8.97 -6.68 -4.93
N ASP A 29 -10.22 -6.45 -5.32
CA ASP A 29 -10.79 -6.98 -6.58
C ASP A 29 -10.38 -6.14 -7.81
N ASP A 30 -9.11 -6.26 -8.19
CA ASP A 30 -8.51 -5.45 -9.25
C ASP A 30 -9.10 -5.74 -10.64
N ALA A 31 -9.56 -6.97 -10.87
CA ALA A 31 -10.23 -7.35 -12.11
C ALA A 31 -11.55 -6.59 -12.28
N ARG A 32 -12.36 -6.51 -11.21
CA ARG A 32 -13.60 -5.73 -11.21
C ARG A 32 -13.33 -4.25 -11.38
N LEU A 33 -12.37 -3.69 -10.64
CA LEU A 33 -12.01 -2.27 -10.77
C LEU A 33 -11.56 -1.93 -12.19
N SER A 34 -10.71 -2.77 -12.78
CA SER A 34 -10.24 -2.66 -14.17
C SER A 34 -11.39 -2.72 -15.18
N ALA A 35 -12.35 -3.64 -14.99
CA ALA A 35 -13.51 -3.78 -15.85
C ALA A 35 -14.46 -2.56 -15.78
N LEU A 36 -14.68 -2.03 -14.57
CA LEU A 36 -15.54 -0.87 -14.35
C LEU A 36 -14.95 0.40 -14.95
N THR A 37 -13.66 0.64 -14.74
CA THR A 37 -13.00 1.91 -15.11
C THR A 37 -12.37 1.89 -16.48
N ARG A 38 -12.18 0.70 -17.08
CA ARG A 38 -11.29 0.48 -18.23
C ARG A 38 -9.88 1.02 -17.97
N ALA A 39 -9.44 1.17 -16.72
CA ALA A 39 -8.07 1.53 -16.36
C ALA A 39 -7.22 0.26 -16.15
N ALA A 40 -5.91 0.34 -16.35
CA ALA A 40 -5.00 -0.68 -15.82
C ALA A 40 -4.93 -0.52 -14.30
N VAL A 41 -4.91 -1.63 -13.54
CA VAL A 41 -4.82 -1.60 -12.08
C VAL A 41 -3.49 -2.20 -11.65
N LEU A 42 -2.72 -1.44 -10.90
CA LEU A 42 -1.47 -1.87 -10.28
C LEU A 42 -1.69 -1.96 -8.77
N ASN A 43 -1.54 -3.15 -8.21
CA ASN A 43 -1.75 -3.39 -6.78
C ASN A 43 -0.41 -3.55 -6.06
N ALA A 44 -0.08 -2.57 -5.23
CA ALA A 44 1.12 -2.53 -4.40
C ALA A 44 0.84 -2.90 -2.93
N GLY A 45 -0.32 -3.51 -2.65
CA GLY A 45 -0.74 -3.88 -1.31
C GLY A 45 0.05 -5.05 -0.74
N VAL A 46 0.49 -4.93 0.52
CA VAL A 46 1.22 -6.02 1.21
C VAL A 46 0.64 -6.23 2.60
N GLY A 47 0.17 -7.44 2.87
CA GLY A 47 -0.48 -7.78 4.14
C GLY A 47 0.42 -7.61 5.36
N GLY A 48 -0.13 -6.97 6.40
CA GLY A 48 0.53 -6.74 7.69
C GLY A 48 1.38 -5.48 7.78
N GLU A 49 1.60 -4.77 6.68
CA GLU A 49 2.42 -3.55 6.69
C GLU A 49 1.68 -2.36 7.34
N THR A 50 2.41 -1.56 8.12
CA THR A 50 1.93 -0.28 8.67
C THR A 50 1.94 0.82 7.61
N SER A 51 1.29 1.96 7.88
CA SER A 51 1.39 3.14 6.99
C SER A 51 2.84 3.51 6.69
N THR A 52 3.70 3.46 7.71
CA THR A 52 5.11 3.82 7.60
C THR A 52 5.86 2.87 6.68
N THR A 53 5.56 1.58 6.75
CA THR A 53 6.19 0.61 5.85
C THR A 53 5.76 0.80 4.41
N VAL A 54 4.47 1.05 4.17
CA VAL A 54 3.95 1.31 2.83
C VAL A 54 4.53 2.62 2.26
N ALA A 55 4.58 3.69 3.05
CA ALA A 55 5.18 4.97 2.65
C ALA A 55 6.67 4.82 2.32
N ALA A 56 7.41 4.06 3.13
CA ALA A 56 8.81 3.76 2.90
C ALA A 56 9.00 2.98 1.59
N ARG A 57 8.21 1.92 1.31
CA ARG A 57 8.30 1.18 0.04
C ARG A 57 7.90 2.00 -1.19
N MET A 58 6.99 2.95 -1.02
CA MET A 58 6.64 3.93 -2.06
C MET A 58 7.77 4.94 -2.32
N GLY A 59 8.84 4.92 -1.51
CA GLY A 59 9.92 5.91 -1.56
C GLY A 59 9.45 7.30 -1.14
N ALA A 60 8.35 7.38 -0.37
CA ALA A 60 7.79 8.63 0.13
C ALA A 60 8.52 9.14 1.38
N ILE A 61 9.14 8.24 2.14
CA ILE A 61 9.98 8.56 3.29
C ILE A 61 11.35 7.87 3.16
N PRO A 62 12.42 8.47 3.71
CA PRO A 62 13.76 7.90 3.61
C PRO A 62 13.90 6.56 4.34
N VAL A 63 14.61 5.61 3.73
CA VAL A 63 14.96 4.34 4.35
C VAL A 63 16.47 4.28 4.61
N THR A 64 16.83 3.86 5.81
CA THR A 64 18.22 3.58 6.18
C THR A 64 18.35 2.15 6.68
N ALA A 65 19.36 1.44 6.20
CA ALA A 65 19.73 0.10 6.66
C ALA A 65 21.14 0.08 7.25
N HIS A 66 21.40 -0.90 8.11
CA HIS A 66 22.73 -1.37 8.42
C HIS A 66 23.09 -2.51 7.46
N VAL A 67 24.24 -2.42 6.81
CA VAL A 67 24.72 -3.35 5.80
C VAL A 67 25.90 -4.14 6.35
N SER A 68 25.82 -5.47 6.29
CA SER A 68 26.95 -6.37 6.54
C SER A 68 27.11 -7.39 5.42
N ALA A 69 28.28 -8.03 5.35
CA ALA A 69 28.51 -9.08 4.36
C ALA A 69 27.54 -10.26 4.55
N GLY A 70 27.02 -10.78 3.44
CA GLY A 70 26.25 -12.02 3.40
C GLY A 70 27.13 -13.26 3.35
N SER A 71 26.46 -14.41 3.24
CA SER A 71 27.14 -15.72 3.21
C SER A 71 27.73 -16.06 1.84
N ARG A 72 27.20 -15.46 0.76
CA ARG A 72 27.65 -15.66 -0.62
C ARG A 72 28.18 -14.36 -1.23
N PRO A 73 29.05 -14.43 -2.26
CA PRO A 73 29.42 -13.26 -3.05
C PRO A 73 28.18 -12.51 -3.57
N GLY A 74 28.20 -11.18 -3.52
CA GLY A 74 27.08 -10.33 -3.96
C GLY A 74 25.89 -10.26 -3.00
N GLU A 75 25.83 -11.10 -1.96
CA GLU A 75 24.81 -11.03 -0.91
C GLU A 75 25.25 -10.07 0.22
N HIS A 76 24.32 -9.22 0.65
CA HIS A 76 24.50 -8.30 1.74
C HIS A 76 23.35 -8.43 2.73
N LEU A 77 23.64 -8.63 4.01
CA LEU A 77 22.61 -8.65 5.05
C LEU A 77 22.21 -7.23 5.38
N LEU A 78 20.90 -7.01 5.46
CA LEU A 78 20.29 -5.74 5.82
C LEU A 78 19.50 -5.88 7.11
N SER A 79 19.72 -4.93 8.01
CA SER A 79 18.82 -4.65 9.13
C SER A 79 18.36 -3.20 9.01
N PHE A 80 17.07 -2.98 8.78
CA PHE A 80 16.53 -1.62 8.63
C PHE A 80 16.55 -0.86 9.97
N ILE A 81 17.13 0.34 9.94
CA ILE A 81 17.34 1.21 11.11
C ILE A 81 16.24 2.26 11.21
N SER A 82 15.87 2.84 10.07
CA SER A 82 14.92 3.94 9.99
C SER A 82 14.09 3.83 8.72
N PRO A 83 12.76 3.99 8.79
CA PRO A 83 11.98 4.05 10.03
C PRO A 83 12.09 2.75 10.86
N ALA A 84 12.00 2.86 12.19
CA ALA A 84 12.27 1.74 13.10
C ALA A 84 11.33 0.53 12.87
N ASP A 85 10.11 0.82 12.43
CA ASP A 85 9.07 -0.18 12.13
C ASP A 85 9.03 -0.58 10.65
N PHE A 86 10.02 -0.16 9.84
CA PHE A 86 10.09 -0.57 8.44
C PHE A 86 10.34 -2.08 8.34
N ARG A 87 9.30 -2.83 7.97
CA ARG A 87 9.36 -4.27 7.76
C ARG A 87 8.74 -4.57 6.40
N PRO A 88 9.44 -4.31 5.29
CA PRO A 88 8.87 -4.53 3.98
C PRO A 88 8.71 -6.02 3.69
N LEU A 89 7.76 -6.36 2.81
CA LEU A 89 7.58 -7.71 2.25
C LEU A 89 7.12 -8.74 3.31
N LEU A 90 6.29 -8.33 4.28
CA LEU A 90 5.83 -9.21 5.39
C LEU A 90 5.11 -10.49 4.96
N GLN A 91 4.64 -10.56 3.72
CA GLN A 91 4.02 -11.77 3.17
C GLN A 91 5.04 -12.79 2.64
N GLY A 92 6.34 -12.53 2.78
CA GLY A 92 7.41 -13.48 2.55
C GLY A 92 7.73 -13.78 1.07
N SER A 93 8.61 -14.76 0.87
CA SER A 93 9.01 -15.30 -0.44
C SER A 93 7.84 -16.04 -1.12
N GLY A 94 7.75 -15.98 -2.46
CA GLY A 94 6.80 -16.78 -3.24
C GLY A 94 5.48 -16.09 -3.64
N THR A 95 5.30 -14.81 -3.35
CA THR A 95 4.21 -13.98 -3.89
C THR A 95 4.76 -12.90 -4.84
N ALA A 96 3.90 -12.28 -5.66
CA ALA A 96 4.30 -11.18 -6.55
C ALA A 96 4.91 -9.96 -5.81
N ASN A 97 4.71 -9.88 -4.48
CA ASN A 97 5.17 -8.80 -3.61
C ASN A 97 6.30 -9.26 -2.67
N SER A 98 7.13 -10.20 -3.11
CA SER A 98 8.24 -10.78 -2.34
C SER A 98 9.59 -10.12 -2.57
N LEU A 99 9.64 -9.11 -3.45
CA LEU A 99 10.84 -8.42 -3.89
C LEU A 99 10.69 -6.92 -3.76
N LEU A 100 11.74 -6.25 -3.31
CA LEU A 100 11.82 -4.79 -3.32
C LEU A 100 13.10 -4.36 -4.05
N ALA A 101 12.96 -4.01 -5.32
CA ALA A 101 14.04 -3.43 -6.10
C ALA A 101 14.40 -2.03 -5.56
N GLY A 102 15.66 -1.62 -5.73
CA GLY A 102 16.12 -0.30 -5.31
C GLY A 102 17.62 -0.12 -5.40
N TRP A 103 18.07 0.99 -4.82
CA TRP A 103 19.49 1.33 -4.71
C TRP A 103 19.91 1.37 -3.25
N LEU A 104 20.96 0.63 -2.92
CA LEU A 104 21.62 0.65 -1.63
C LEU A 104 22.94 1.41 -1.76
N ASP A 105 23.02 2.62 -1.20
CA ASP A 105 24.18 3.53 -1.35
C ASP A 105 24.60 3.72 -2.83
N GLY A 106 23.61 3.81 -3.73
CA GLY A 106 23.81 3.97 -5.18
C GLY A 106 24.10 2.67 -5.94
N VAL A 107 24.17 1.51 -5.28
CA VAL A 107 24.29 0.20 -5.92
C VAL A 107 22.89 -0.35 -6.21
N PRO A 108 22.51 -0.59 -7.49
CA PRO A 108 21.23 -1.18 -7.82
C PRO A 108 21.18 -2.66 -7.45
N GLY A 109 20.01 -3.12 -7.03
CA GLY A 109 19.77 -4.51 -6.69
C GLY A 109 18.38 -4.76 -6.13
N VAL A 110 18.20 -5.92 -5.51
CA VAL A 110 16.90 -6.37 -5.00
C VAL A 110 17.02 -6.83 -3.56
N VAL A 111 16.05 -6.43 -2.75
CA VAL A 111 15.88 -6.85 -1.35
C VAL A 111 14.86 -7.99 -1.25
N PHE A 112 15.18 -8.98 -0.42
CA PHE A 112 14.38 -10.17 -0.11
C PHE A 112 14.31 -10.36 1.41
N PRO A 113 13.19 -10.87 1.98
CA PRO A 113 13.16 -11.28 3.37
C PRO A 113 14.04 -12.52 3.59
N ARG A 114 14.72 -12.61 4.73
CA ARG A 114 15.38 -13.86 5.15
C ARG A 114 14.36 -14.85 5.69
N GLU A 115 14.51 -16.11 5.30
CA GLU A 115 13.66 -17.21 5.78
C GLU A 115 14.10 -17.74 7.15
N ASP A 116 15.37 -17.57 7.51
CA ASP A 116 15.98 -18.14 8.72
C ASP A 116 16.02 -17.18 9.91
N VAL A 117 15.91 -15.87 9.69
CA VAL A 117 15.87 -14.84 10.74
C VAL A 117 14.77 -13.84 10.42
N ALA A 118 13.70 -13.86 11.22
CA ALA A 118 12.57 -12.96 11.04
C ALA A 118 12.99 -11.48 11.19
N GLY A 119 12.62 -10.65 10.20
CA GLY A 119 12.89 -9.21 10.22
C GLY A 119 14.24 -8.80 9.63
N ASP A 120 15.12 -9.74 9.31
CA ASP A 120 16.31 -9.48 8.51
C ASP A 120 16.01 -9.65 7.02
N HIS A 121 16.76 -8.91 6.20
CA HIS A 121 16.64 -8.94 4.75
C HIS A 121 17.99 -9.21 4.11
N VAL A 122 17.97 -9.72 2.87
CA VAL A 122 19.16 -9.84 2.02
C VAL A 122 19.00 -8.88 0.86
N PHE A 123 20.05 -8.12 0.57
CA PHE A 123 20.21 -7.38 -0.67
C PHE A 123 21.17 -8.13 -1.59
N VAL A 124 20.76 -8.32 -2.84
CA VAL A 124 21.60 -8.87 -3.90
C VAL A 124 21.80 -7.77 -4.93
N ALA A 125 23.05 -7.37 -5.15
CA ALA A 125 23.40 -6.38 -6.17
C ALA A 125 23.16 -6.96 -7.57
N ASP A 126 22.70 -6.12 -8.51
CA ASP A 126 22.53 -6.55 -9.92
C ASP A 126 23.88 -6.88 -10.59
N ASP A 127 24.95 -6.28 -10.10
CA ASP A 127 26.34 -6.50 -10.53
C ASP A 127 27.21 -6.76 -9.30
N GLU A 128 27.65 -8.01 -9.14
CA GLU A 128 28.47 -8.47 -8.00
C GLU A 128 29.81 -7.72 -7.86
N SER A 129 30.27 -7.04 -8.93
CA SER A 129 31.49 -6.22 -8.87
C SER A 129 31.27 -4.88 -8.15
N ARG A 130 30.02 -4.46 -7.98
CA ARG A 130 29.62 -3.24 -7.27
C ARG A 130 29.12 -3.62 -5.88
N THR A 131 29.91 -3.32 -4.86
CA THR A 131 29.56 -3.62 -3.47
C THR A 131 29.08 -2.37 -2.73
N PRO A 132 27.91 -2.39 -2.06
CA PRO A 132 27.49 -1.33 -1.16
C PRO A 132 28.46 -1.21 0.03
N ARG A 133 28.63 0.01 0.54
CA ARG A 133 29.48 0.25 1.71
C ARG A 133 28.88 -0.43 2.94
N ALA A 134 29.71 -1.15 3.70
CA ALA A 134 29.32 -1.73 4.98
C ALA A 134 29.00 -0.64 6.03
N GLY A 135 28.08 -0.95 6.95
CA GLY A 135 27.59 -0.03 7.96
C GLY A 135 26.30 0.68 7.54
N ARG A 136 26.13 1.93 7.96
CA ARG A 136 24.89 2.68 7.69
C ARG A 136 24.81 3.10 6.22
N ALA A 137 23.75 2.69 5.53
CA ALA A 137 23.51 3.01 4.13
C ALA A 137 22.07 3.49 3.91
N ALA A 138 21.88 4.41 2.96
CA ALA A 138 20.56 4.76 2.47
C ALA A 138 20.06 3.68 1.51
N PHE A 139 18.79 3.32 1.63
CA PHE A 139 18.10 2.48 0.66
C PHE A 139 17.01 3.33 -0.02
N ILE A 140 16.99 3.31 -1.35
CA ILE A 140 16.03 4.04 -2.17
C ILE A 140 15.25 3.00 -2.97
N PRO A 141 13.97 2.74 -2.66
CA PRO A 141 13.16 1.83 -3.46
C PRO A 141 13.05 2.30 -4.91
N ASP A 142 13.14 1.35 -5.84
CA ASP A 142 12.84 1.58 -7.25
C ASP A 142 11.33 1.48 -7.46
N VAL A 143 10.71 2.65 -7.61
CA VAL A 143 9.27 2.78 -7.83
C VAL A 143 9.05 3.33 -9.22
N HIS A 144 8.67 2.43 -10.13
CA HIS A 144 8.42 2.75 -11.53
C HIS A 144 7.40 3.89 -11.69
N ASP A 145 7.65 4.85 -12.59
CA ASP A 145 6.86 6.08 -12.77
C ASP A 145 5.34 5.87 -12.83
N ALA A 146 4.89 4.80 -13.49
CA ALA A 146 3.48 4.44 -13.58
C ALA A 146 2.78 4.29 -12.22
N TYR A 147 3.51 3.90 -11.16
CA TYR A 147 3.00 3.82 -9.78
C TYR A 147 2.78 5.19 -9.13
N LEU A 148 3.36 6.25 -9.70
CA LEU A 148 3.42 7.59 -9.13
C LEU A 148 2.65 8.61 -9.99
N SER A 149 2.48 8.35 -11.28
CA SER A 149 1.77 9.24 -12.22
C SER A 149 0.32 8.80 -12.51
N GLY A 150 -0.04 7.57 -12.13
CA GLY A 150 -1.41 7.06 -12.18
C GLY A 150 -2.31 7.64 -11.09
N ILE A 151 -3.60 7.31 -11.13
CA ILE A 151 -4.55 7.67 -10.06
C ILE A 151 -4.16 6.89 -8.80
N GLY A 152 -3.68 7.58 -7.77
CA GLY A 152 -3.28 6.97 -6.51
C GLY A 152 -4.49 6.57 -5.66
N VAL A 153 -4.52 5.37 -5.12
CA VAL A 153 -5.51 4.93 -4.11
C VAL A 153 -4.71 4.50 -2.89
N LEU A 154 -4.77 5.30 -1.83
CA LEU A 154 -3.99 5.13 -0.62
C LEU A 154 -4.91 4.60 0.48
N TRP A 155 -4.70 3.36 0.90
CA TRP A 155 -5.49 2.71 1.94
C TRP A 155 -4.57 2.04 2.97
N VAL A 156 -4.17 2.85 3.95
CA VAL A 156 -3.21 2.50 5.00
C VAL A 156 -3.75 2.92 6.37
N GLY A 157 -3.09 2.44 7.43
CA GLY A 157 -3.36 2.85 8.80
C GLY A 157 -4.08 1.79 9.62
N ARG A 158 -4.65 0.72 9.04
CA ARG A 158 -5.35 -0.31 9.82
C ARG A 158 -4.42 -1.08 10.77
N ASN A 159 -3.14 -1.16 10.46
CA ASN A 159 -2.14 -1.85 11.29
C ASN A 159 -1.49 -0.94 12.36
N ASN A 160 -1.74 0.37 12.33
CA ASN A 160 -1.16 1.32 13.28
C ASN A 160 -2.10 2.50 13.61
N PHE A 161 -3.42 2.27 13.58
CA PHE A 161 -4.45 3.31 13.76
C PHE A 161 -4.36 4.05 15.10
N SER A 162 -3.76 3.42 16.11
CA SER A 162 -3.54 4.03 17.43
C SER A 162 -2.48 5.13 17.39
N ASP A 163 -1.59 5.14 16.40
CA ASP A 163 -0.63 6.22 16.16
C ASP A 163 -1.10 7.13 15.01
N MET A 164 -2.21 7.84 15.27
CA MET A 164 -2.85 8.73 14.31
C MET A 164 -1.87 9.74 13.70
N ARG A 165 -0.97 10.31 14.51
CA ARG A 165 -0.02 11.31 14.02
C ARG A 165 0.88 10.72 12.93
N THR A 166 1.45 9.55 13.18
CA THR A 166 2.30 8.86 12.21
C THR A 166 1.52 8.48 10.94
N VAL A 167 0.28 7.99 11.06
CA VAL A 167 -0.54 7.65 9.88
C VAL A 167 -0.80 8.89 9.00
N ILE A 168 -1.14 10.03 9.61
CA ILE A 168 -1.40 11.28 8.86
C ILE A 168 -0.11 11.82 8.22
N GLU A 169 1.03 11.77 8.92
CA GLU A 169 2.33 12.17 8.38
C GLU A 169 2.76 11.28 7.20
N ASP A 170 2.60 9.96 7.31
CA ASP A 170 2.91 8.99 6.27
C ASP A 170 2.03 9.20 5.02
N LEU A 171 0.72 9.37 5.20
CA LEU A 171 -0.21 9.68 4.11
C LEU A 171 0.17 11.00 3.42
N GLY A 172 0.56 12.03 4.19
CA GLY A 172 1.03 13.30 3.66
C GLY A 172 2.28 13.14 2.79
N ALA A 173 3.25 12.34 3.26
CA ALA A 173 4.44 12.02 2.48
C ALA A 173 4.11 11.22 1.21
N MET A 174 3.21 10.24 1.29
CA MET A 174 2.76 9.43 0.16
C MET A 174 2.07 10.30 -0.91
N VAL A 175 1.19 11.22 -0.50
CA VAL A 175 0.56 12.19 -1.41
C VAL A 175 1.60 13.10 -2.04
N ALA A 176 2.53 13.65 -1.26
CA ALA A 176 3.60 14.50 -1.78
C ALA A 176 4.56 13.78 -2.74
N ARG A 177 4.66 12.45 -2.64
CA ARG A 177 5.48 11.61 -3.51
C ARG A 177 4.85 11.32 -4.87
N LEU A 178 3.52 11.41 -4.98
CA LEU A 178 2.82 11.28 -6.25
C LEU A 178 3.19 12.43 -7.20
N THR A 179 3.18 12.13 -8.50
CA THR A 179 3.43 13.11 -9.59
C THR A 179 2.13 13.56 -10.26
N THR A 180 1.00 13.28 -9.61
CA THR A 180 -0.36 13.58 -10.05
C THR A 180 -1.15 14.15 -8.87
N ASP A 181 -2.17 14.94 -9.16
CA ASP A 181 -3.16 15.44 -8.19
C ASP A 181 -4.38 14.49 -8.06
N ARG A 182 -4.47 13.50 -8.95
CA ARG A 182 -5.51 12.46 -8.94
C ARG A 182 -5.18 11.38 -7.92
N PHE A 183 -5.75 11.48 -6.73
CA PHE A 183 -5.62 10.43 -5.72
C PHE A 183 -6.85 10.32 -4.81
N LEU A 184 -7.04 9.15 -4.22
CA LEU A 184 -8.00 8.91 -3.15
C LEU A 184 -7.26 8.46 -1.89
N VAL A 185 -7.67 8.97 -0.73
CA VAL A 185 -7.32 8.43 0.58
C VAL A 185 -8.56 7.73 1.13
N LEU A 186 -8.44 6.44 1.44
CA LEU A 186 -9.55 5.64 1.96
C LEU A 186 -9.53 5.63 3.49
N THR A 187 -10.71 5.72 4.10
CA THR A 187 -10.87 5.57 5.56
C THR A 187 -10.59 4.13 6.00
N VAL A 188 -10.22 3.97 7.27
CA VAL A 188 -9.93 2.67 7.90
C VAL A 188 -11.22 2.04 8.40
N LEU A 189 -11.39 0.74 8.16
CA LEU A 189 -12.63 0.02 8.51
C LEU A 189 -12.73 -0.27 10.01
N HIS A 190 -13.94 -0.10 10.55
CA HIS A 190 -14.37 -0.69 11.81
C HIS A 190 -14.67 -2.17 11.61
N GLY A 191 -13.88 -3.02 12.27
CA GLY A 191 -14.06 -4.46 12.32
C GLY A 191 -14.83 -4.93 13.55
N GLU A 192 -14.89 -6.24 13.72
CA GLU A 192 -15.42 -6.86 14.92
C GLU A 192 -14.59 -6.50 16.15
N GLY A 193 -15.28 -6.11 17.23
CA GLY A 193 -14.64 -5.62 18.46
C GLY A 193 -14.28 -4.13 18.44
N ASP A 194 -14.38 -3.46 17.29
CA ASP A 194 -14.07 -2.03 17.14
C ASP A 194 -15.26 -1.13 17.53
N HIS A 195 -16.00 -1.50 18.59
CA HIS A 195 -17.15 -0.72 19.07
C HIS A 195 -16.75 0.74 19.33
N PRO A 196 -17.55 1.77 18.97
CA PRO A 196 -17.17 3.18 19.12
C PRO A 196 -16.85 3.62 20.55
N LEU A 197 -17.37 2.88 21.54
CA LEU A 197 -17.04 3.08 22.97
C LEU A 197 -15.83 2.26 23.46
N SER A 198 -15.25 1.40 22.61
CA SER A 198 -13.97 0.75 22.89
C SER A 198 -12.82 1.71 22.60
N THR A 199 -11.64 1.46 23.18
CA THR A 199 -10.44 2.25 22.90
C THR A 199 -10.07 2.16 21.42
N THR A 200 -10.21 0.99 20.81
CA THR A 200 -9.93 0.75 19.40
C THR A 200 -10.90 1.51 18.49
N GLY A 201 -12.20 1.39 18.72
CA GLY A 201 -13.21 2.07 17.89
C GLY A 201 -13.08 3.60 17.96
N ARG A 202 -12.80 4.16 19.15
CA ARG A 202 -12.50 5.60 19.27
C ARG A 202 -11.27 6.01 18.47
N ALA A 203 -10.20 5.21 18.49
CA ALA A 203 -8.98 5.52 17.75
C ALA A 203 -9.23 5.50 16.23
N ILE A 204 -9.96 4.50 15.72
CA ILE A 204 -10.34 4.41 14.29
C ILE A 204 -11.25 5.58 13.91
N THR A 205 -12.29 5.86 14.70
CA THR A 205 -13.18 7.01 14.46
C THR A 205 -12.40 8.33 14.42
N THR A 206 -11.46 8.52 15.36
CA THR A 206 -10.63 9.74 15.41
C THR A 206 -9.70 9.84 14.21
N LEU A 207 -9.06 8.72 13.82
CA LEU A 207 -8.20 8.67 12.63
C LEU A 207 -8.99 8.97 11.36
N ASN A 208 -10.16 8.36 11.16
CA ASN A 208 -11.00 8.61 9.98
C ASN A 208 -11.45 10.06 9.91
N ALA A 209 -11.82 10.66 11.04
CA ALA A 209 -12.13 12.08 11.10
C ALA A 209 -10.93 12.96 10.71
N ALA A 210 -9.72 12.62 11.16
CA ALA A 210 -8.50 13.32 10.79
C ALA A 210 -8.17 13.17 9.28
N ILE A 211 -8.36 11.98 8.70
CA ILE A 211 -8.22 11.73 7.26
C ILE A 211 -9.19 12.62 6.47
N SER A 212 -10.48 12.59 6.82
CA SER A 212 -11.54 13.39 6.18
C SER A 212 -11.30 14.89 6.28
N ALA A 213 -10.79 15.36 7.43
CA ALA A 213 -10.46 16.77 7.61
C ALA A 213 -9.21 17.21 6.82
N THR A 214 -8.26 16.32 6.58
CA THR A 214 -6.97 16.66 5.95
C THR A 214 -7.06 16.67 4.43
N TRP A 215 -7.76 15.69 3.83
CA TRP A 215 -7.82 15.49 2.37
C TRP A 215 -9.22 15.64 1.79
N THR A 216 -10.10 16.43 2.40
CA THR A 216 -11.55 16.56 2.13
C THR A 216 -12.04 16.11 0.74
N ASP A 217 -11.58 16.72 -0.36
CA ASP A 217 -12.05 16.42 -1.72
C ASP A 217 -11.46 15.14 -2.35
N HIS A 218 -10.47 14.55 -1.69
CA HIS A 218 -9.72 13.35 -2.08
C HIS A 218 -10.01 12.17 -1.14
N VAL A 219 -10.94 12.29 -0.19
CA VAL A 219 -11.32 11.16 0.67
C VAL A 219 -12.45 10.33 0.06
N LEU A 220 -12.32 9.01 0.19
CA LEU A 220 -13.40 8.05 -0.02
C LEU A 220 -13.67 7.33 1.30
N ASP A 221 -14.79 7.65 1.94
CA ASP A 221 -15.15 7.05 3.23
C ASP A 221 -15.72 5.64 3.06
N VAL A 222 -14.84 4.68 2.79
CA VAL A 222 -15.23 3.27 2.61
C VAL A 222 -15.78 2.64 3.88
N ASP A 223 -15.38 3.12 5.07
CA ASP A 223 -15.95 2.62 6.34
C ASP A 223 -17.43 2.96 6.46
N GLU A 224 -17.78 4.23 6.34
CA GLU A 224 -19.18 4.67 6.43
C GLU A 224 -20.03 4.10 5.29
N GLU A 225 -19.51 4.13 4.07
CA GLU A 225 -20.22 3.65 2.88
C GLU A 225 -20.57 2.17 2.96
N LEU A 226 -19.61 1.32 3.34
CA LEU A 226 -19.88 -0.13 3.47
C LEU A 226 -20.87 -0.41 4.60
N ARG A 227 -20.73 0.25 5.76
CA ARG A 227 -21.69 0.10 6.87
C ARG A 227 -23.10 0.55 6.47
N ARG A 228 -23.21 1.63 5.70
CA ARG A 228 -24.51 2.15 5.23
C ARG A 228 -25.17 1.24 4.20
N VAL A 229 -24.42 0.81 3.18
CA VAL A 229 -24.97 0.03 2.05
C VAL A 229 -25.37 -1.38 2.46
N TYR A 230 -24.61 -1.99 3.38
CA TYR A 230 -24.83 -3.37 3.80
C TYR A 230 -25.52 -3.47 5.17
N ALA A 231 -26.03 -2.37 5.71
CA ALA A 231 -26.76 -2.37 6.97
C ALA A 231 -27.91 -3.39 6.92
N VAL A 232 -27.89 -4.34 7.85
CA VAL A 232 -28.99 -5.28 8.06
C VAL A 232 -29.75 -4.83 9.30
N GLN A 233 -31.08 -4.91 9.25
CA GLN A 233 -31.90 -4.68 10.43
C GLN A 233 -31.48 -5.68 11.52
N GLU A 234 -31.24 -5.19 12.75
CA GLU A 234 -30.70 -5.95 13.89
C GLU A 234 -29.16 -6.13 13.94
N GLU A 235 -28.41 -5.74 12.90
CA GLU A 235 -26.95 -5.66 12.99
C GLU A 235 -26.48 -4.32 13.58
N GLU A 236 -25.34 -4.39 14.27
CA GLU A 236 -24.67 -3.25 14.89
C GLU A 236 -24.16 -2.25 13.83
N ALA A 237 -24.75 -1.07 13.74
CA ALA A 237 -24.47 -0.08 12.68
C ALA A 237 -23.03 0.50 12.67
N TRP A 238 -22.23 0.18 13.69
CA TRP A 238 -20.87 0.67 13.87
C TRP A 238 -19.78 -0.27 13.34
N VAL A 239 -20.13 -1.48 12.91
CA VAL A 239 -19.18 -2.45 12.34
C VAL A 239 -19.50 -2.73 10.88
N VAL A 240 -18.48 -2.94 10.05
CA VAL A 240 -18.68 -3.46 8.70
C VAL A 240 -19.40 -4.82 8.79
N PRO A 241 -20.58 -4.98 8.15
CA PRO A 241 -21.43 -6.16 8.28
C PRO A 241 -20.72 -7.49 8.07
N ALA A 242 -21.07 -8.49 8.88
CA ALA A 242 -20.39 -9.78 8.89
C ALA A 242 -20.46 -10.50 7.54
N ARG A 243 -21.53 -10.30 6.76
CA ARG A 243 -21.68 -10.87 5.41
C ARG A 243 -20.56 -10.47 4.44
N ILE A 244 -20.05 -9.25 4.56
CA ILE A 244 -18.98 -8.74 3.70
C ILE A 244 -17.60 -8.78 4.38
N ARG A 245 -17.52 -9.30 5.61
CA ARG A 245 -16.26 -9.60 6.31
C ARG A 245 -15.93 -11.09 6.27
N LYS A 246 -14.70 -11.39 5.91
CA LYS A 246 -14.13 -12.75 5.96
C LYS A 246 -13.69 -13.13 7.39
N ASP A 247 -13.18 -12.16 8.13
CA ASP A 247 -12.73 -12.30 9.51
C ASP A 247 -12.99 -10.99 10.28
N ALA A 248 -12.30 -10.76 11.40
CA ALA A 248 -12.45 -9.56 12.22
C ALA A 248 -12.39 -8.24 11.42
N VAL A 249 -11.62 -8.16 10.33
CA VAL A 249 -11.40 -6.91 9.58
C VAL A 249 -11.35 -7.09 8.06
N HIS A 250 -10.87 -8.22 7.55
CA HIS A 250 -10.71 -8.41 6.11
C HIS A 250 -12.06 -8.65 5.45
N LEU A 251 -12.20 -8.13 4.23
CA LEU A 251 -13.42 -8.26 3.44
C LEU A 251 -13.49 -9.61 2.72
N THR A 252 -14.71 -10.09 2.47
CA THR A 252 -14.97 -11.17 1.51
C THR A 252 -14.78 -10.67 0.08
N ALA A 253 -14.89 -11.57 -0.91
CA ALA A 253 -14.92 -11.17 -2.32
C ALA A 253 -16.03 -10.15 -2.60
N GLU A 254 -17.23 -10.32 -2.01
CA GLU A 254 -18.34 -9.37 -2.14
C GLU A 254 -17.96 -7.98 -1.59
N GLY A 255 -17.35 -7.92 -0.40
CA GLY A 255 -16.89 -6.65 0.17
C GLY A 255 -15.80 -5.98 -0.66
N GLN A 256 -14.83 -6.74 -1.18
CA GLN A 256 -13.78 -6.20 -2.05
C GLN A 256 -14.31 -5.71 -3.41
N SER A 257 -15.31 -6.39 -3.98
CA SER A 257 -16.01 -5.90 -5.17
C SER A 257 -16.72 -4.57 -4.87
N ALA A 258 -17.35 -4.43 -3.69
CA ALA A 258 -18.02 -3.19 -3.30
C ALA A 258 -17.06 -2.00 -3.17
N VAL A 259 -15.88 -2.21 -2.54
CA VAL A 259 -14.82 -1.18 -2.47
C VAL A 259 -14.36 -0.79 -3.87
N SER A 260 -14.22 -1.76 -4.78
CA SER A 260 -13.84 -1.49 -6.17
C SER A 260 -14.90 -0.67 -6.92
N GLU A 261 -16.18 -0.88 -6.63
CA GLU A 261 -17.29 -0.09 -7.17
C GLU A 261 -17.28 1.35 -6.62
N LEU A 262 -17.02 1.53 -5.33
CA LEU A 262 -16.87 2.85 -4.71
C LEU A 262 -15.69 3.63 -5.31
N ILE A 263 -14.53 3.00 -5.46
CA ILE A 263 -13.36 3.62 -6.12
C ILE A 263 -13.70 4.00 -7.56
N ALA A 264 -14.31 3.09 -8.33
CA ALA A 264 -14.68 3.36 -9.72
C ALA A 264 -15.67 4.53 -9.82
N ALA A 265 -16.67 4.60 -8.95
CA ALA A 265 -17.63 5.70 -8.88
C ALA A 265 -16.93 7.03 -8.55
N ALA A 266 -16.06 7.04 -7.54
CA ALA A 266 -15.31 8.22 -7.13
C ALA A 266 -14.40 8.77 -8.25
N CYS A 267 -13.72 7.88 -8.98
CA CYS A 267 -12.89 8.25 -10.14
C CYS A 267 -13.73 8.83 -11.29
N ARG A 268 -14.87 8.22 -11.62
CA ARG A 268 -15.77 8.73 -12.68
C ARG A 268 -16.37 10.08 -12.32
N GLN A 269 -16.80 10.26 -11.07
CA GLN A 269 -17.37 11.52 -10.59
C GLN A 269 -16.38 12.68 -10.73
N ARG A 270 -15.07 12.39 -10.60
CA ARG A 270 -13.98 13.37 -10.75
C ARG A 270 -13.46 13.47 -12.19
N GLY A 271 -14.03 12.72 -13.14
CA GLY A 271 -13.62 12.72 -14.54
C GLY A 271 -12.22 12.13 -14.78
N TRP A 272 -11.74 11.26 -13.88
CA TRP A 272 -10.41 10.65 -14.01
C TRP A 272 -10.38 9.42 -14.91
N VAL A 273 -11.55 8.79 -15.11
CA VAL A 273 -11.80 7.60 -15.96
C VAL A 273 -13.16 7.68 -16.65
#